data_AF-A0A7R9JS58-F1
#
_entry.id   AF-A0A7R9JS58-F1
#
_cell.length_a   1.000
_cell.length_b   1.000
_cell.length_c   1.000
_cell.angle_alpha   90.00
_cell.angle_beta   90.00
_cell.angle_gamma   90.00
#
_symmetry.space_group_name_H-M   'P 1'
#
loop_
_entity.id
_entity.type
_entity.pdbx_description
1 polymer ?
#
loop_
_entity_poly.entity_id
_entity_poly.type
_entity_poly.pdbx_seq_one_letter_code
_entity_poly.pdbx_strand_id
1 'polypeptide(L)'
;MMVHENIDYKNVSRASKIELTENILLPSQDITKAGEAFMCVVYGGKRTDTFNELQYKMYVKNIAKRRIYTEFKLESLPPNSDAARQHTFCVYLQAAVRQPAPHVVPASRHPVGTWLMFGLGQVGLKELETGYKLNRSIRQILCVMTLLSYHLIVVHILSHMEGNLEFCDEILRSQLQMYPDGVWFLFFKGRLEFMKGNIEDSINWYVRSWKSQDMWPQFHHLCFWELMWTNSVKCEWREASTYASRLLEESRWSRTIYSYQRAAFLSMLEKTEYDADNRGLVLLLKGVSLRHMHSPLQAEECLKTVISLEKKLKEDNYLVPYALVELAFIYKEQGNVSKASQILEEAKKNYTGYSLESRLHFKIHSFQAELDEEKKLVSGEAISSI
;
A
#
# COMPACT_ATOMS: atom_id res chain seq x y z
N MET A 1 -2.09 32.74 -19.00
CA MET A 1 -1.34 32.92 -20.26
C MET A 1 -0.45 31.69 -20.42
N MET A 2 -0.99 30.65 -21.06
CA MET A 2 -0.26 29.43 -21.39
C MET A 2 0.67 29.72 -22.58
N VAL A 3 1.95 29.40 -22.47
CA VAL A 3 2.84 29.34 -23.63
C VAL A 3 3.20 27.88 -23.83
N HIS A 4 2.44 27.25 -24.72
CA HIS A 4 2.83 26.01 -25.39
C HIS A 4 4.04 26.31 -26.28
N GLU A 5 5.24 25.92 -25.87
CA GLU A 5 6.35 25.76 -26.81
C GLU A 5 6.25 24.38 -27.46
N ASN A 6 5.84 24.40 -28.72
CA ASN A 6 5.77 23.26 -29.61
C ASN A 6 7.16 22.62 -29.76
N ILE A 7 7.33 21.42 -29.19
CA ILE A 7 8.44 20.53 -29.53
C ILE A 7 8.12 19.97 -30.93
N ASP A 8 8.91 20.36 -31.93
CA ASP A 8 8.74 19.94 -33.31
C ASP A 8 9.20 18.48 -33.50
N TYR A 9 8.25 17.55 -33.47
CA TYR A 9 8.48 16.10 -33.65
C TYR A 9 8.73 15.68 -35.12
N LYS A 10 8.84 16.61 -36.08
CA LYS A 10 8.85 16.27 -37.51
C LYS A 10 10.15 15.71 -38.09
N ASN A 11 11.26 15.66 -37.35
CA ASN A 11 12.55 15.19 -37.87
C ASN A 11 12.96 13.76 -37.52
N VAL A 12 12.07 12.95 -36.92
CA VAL A 12 12.38 11.55 -36.55
C VAL A 12 11.92 10.52 -37.59
N SER A 13 11.26 10.94 -38.68
CA SER A 13 10.66 10.03 -39.68
C SER A 13 11.63 9.50 -40.76
N ARG A 14 12.95 9.71 -40.62
CA ARG A 14 13.98 9.12 -41.50
C ARG A 14 15.10 8.45 -40.71
N ALA A 15 14.75 7.55 -39.81
CA ALA A 15 15.64 6.46 -39.43
C ALA A 15 15.08 5.19 -40.07
N SER A 16 15.82 4.65 -41.04
CA SER A 16 15.66 3.31 -41.58
C SER A 16 15.33 2.32 -40.46
N LYS A 17 14.33 1.43 -40.70
CA LYS A 17 14.10 0.22 -39.89
C LYS A 17 15.44 -0.40 -39.52
N ILE A 18 15.86 -0.23 -38.27
CA ILE A 18 16.92 -1.04 -37.68
C ILE A 18 16.16 -2.24 -37.12
N GLU A 19 16.21 -3.35 -37.85
CA GLU A 19 15.81 -4.64 -37.31
C GLU A 19 16.71 -4.91 -36.10
N LEU A 20 16.12 -4.87 -34.90
CA LEU A 20 16.77 -5.31 -33.67
C LEU A 20 16.83 -6.83 -33.70
N THR A 21 17.78 -7.37 -34.46
CA THR A 21 18.11 -8.79 -34.46
C THR A 21 18.93 -9.12 -33.21
N GLU A 22 18.43 -10.12 -32.49
CA GLU A 22 19.08 -11.05 -31.54
C GLU A 22 20.37 -10.61 -30.81
N ASN A 23 20.27 -10.50 -29.48
CA ASN A 23 21.32 -10.77 -28.48
C ASN A 23 22.79 -10.48 -28.87
N ILE A 24 23.08 -9.25 -29.29
CA ILE A 24 24.45 -8.76 -29.33
C ILE A 24 24.74 -8.12 -27.96
N LEU A 25 25.45 -8.83 -27.09
CA LEU A 25 26.11 -8.28 -25.91
C LEU A 25 27.22 -7.33 -26.39
N LEU A 26 26.85 -6.09 -26.71
CA LEU A 26 27.82 -5.05 -27.05
C LEU A 26 28.71 -4.77 -25.83
N PRO A 27 30.01 -4.45 -26.01
CA PRO A 27 30.89 -4.09 -24.92
C PRO A 27 30.31 -2.92 -24.12
N SER A 28 30.37 -2.99 -22.78
CA SER A 28 29.81 -1.96 -21.89
C SER A 28 30.24 -0.55 -22.28
N GLN A 29 31.47 -0.39 -22.79
CA GLN A 29 32.03 0.90 -23.17
C GLN A 29 31.35 1.55 -24.38
N ASP A 30 30.86 0.76 -25.34
CA ASP A 30 30.21 1.28 -26.54
C ASP A 30 28.76 1.68 -26.25
N ILE A 31 28.08 0.94 -25.37
CA ILE A 31 26.75 1.27 -24.86
C ILE A 31 26.81 2.58 -24.05
N THR A 32 27.82 2.71 -23.18
CA THR A 32 28.03 3.92 -22.39
C THR A 32 28.27 5.14 -23.29
N LYS A 33 29.12 5.02 -24.34
CA LYS A 33 29.34 6.11 -25.30
C LYS A 33 28.09 6.48 -26.10
N ALA A 34 27.31 5.48 -26.53
CA ALA A 34 26.06 5.71 -27.26
C ALA A 34 25.00 6.40 -26.38
N GLY A 35 24.90 5.99 -25.12
CA GLY A 35 24.01 6.61 -24.13
C GLY A 35 24.39 8.05 -23.78
N GLU A 36 25.68 8.32 -23.62
CA GLU A 36 26.17 9.69 -23.42
C GLU A 36 25.81 10.60 -24.60
N ALA A 37 26.01 10.11 -25.84
CA ALA A 37 25.63 10.85 -27.04
C ALA A 37 24.11 11.08 -27.14
N PHE A 38 23.30 10.09 -26.72
CA PHE A 38 21.84 10.23 -26.65
C PHE A 38 21.42 11.27 -25.61
N MET A 39 21.98 11.21 -24.41
CA MET A 39 21.67 12.16 -23.33
C MET A 39 22.12 13.58 -23.71
N CYS A 40 23.25 13.76 -24.39
CA CYS A 40 23.65 15.06 -24.95
C CYS A 40 22.55 15.65 -25.85
N VAL A 41 21.93 14.84 -26.71
CA VAL A 41 20.85 15.28 -27.61
C VAL A 41 19.56 15.60 -26.84
N VAL A 42 19.18 14.79 -25.85
CA VAL A 42 17.99 15.03 -25.01
C VAL A 42 18.05 16.37 -24.30
N TYR A 43 19.24 16.75 -23.81
CA TYR A 43 19.48 18.05 -23.16
C TYR A 43 19.80 19.19 -24.15
N GLY A 44 19.58 18.99 -25.45
CA GLY A 44 19.69 20.03 -26.48
C GLY A 44 21.11 20.34 -26.97
N GLY A 45 22.07 19.46 -26.70
CA GLY A 45 23.44 19.53 -27.20
C GLY A 45 23.62 18.97 -28.62
N LYS A 46 24.78 19.27 -29.23
CA LYS A 46 25.17 18.69 -30.53
C LYS A 46 25.76 17.29 -30.31
N ARG A 47 25.62 16.39 -31.30
CA ARG A 47 26.16 15.01 -31.24
C ARG A 47 27.69 14.93 -31.07
N THR A 48 28.41 16.02 -31.32
CA THR A 48 29.87 16.13 -31.21
C THR A 48 30.34 16.60 -29.84
N ASP A 49 29.44 17.08 -28.99
CA ASP A 49 29.79 17.67 -27.70
C ASP A 49 29.85 16.57 -26.62
N THR A 50 30.87 16.61 -25.77
CA THR A 50 30.91 15.73 -24.59
C THR A 50 29.88 16.19 -23.55
N PHE A 51 29.35 15.24 -22.77
CA PHE A 51 28.28 15.53 -21.80
C PHE A 51 28.71 16.57 -20.76
N ASN A 52 29.97 16.53 -20.33
CA ASN A 52 30.55 17.51 -19.41
C ASN A 52 30.67 18.91 -20.03
N GLU A 53 31.00 19.02 -21.32
CA GLU A 53 31.02 20.29 -22.04
C GLU A 53 29.61 20.90 -22.15
N LEU A 54 28.59 20.08 -22.37
CA LEU A 54 27.20 20.54 -22.41
C LEU A 54 26.76 21.08 -21.04
N GLN A 55 27.06 20.34 -19.96
CA GLN A 55 26.78 20.78 -18.59
C GLN A 55 27.47 22.11 -18.27
N TYR A 56 28.74 22.27 -18.67
CA TYR A 56 29.48 23.52 -18.51
C TYR A 56 28.88 24.67 -19.33
N LYS A 57 28.53 24.44 -20.61
CA LYS A 57 27.88 25.45 -21.46
C LYS A 57 26.54 25.92 -20.87
N MET A 58 25.74 24.99 -20.35
CA MET A 58 24.46 25.31 -19.71
C MET A 58 24.65 26.08 -18.39
N TYR A 59 25.66 25.71 -17.59
CA TYR A 59 26.04 26.43 -16.38
C TYR A 59 26.45 27.89 -16.68
N VAL A 60 27.36 28.10 -17.63
CA VAL A 60 27.82 29.43 -18.04
C VAL A 60 26.66 30.27 -18.59
N LYS A 61 25.79 29.68 -19.42
CA LYS A 61 24.60 30.35 -19.97
C LYS A 61 23.60 30.75 -18.88
N ASN A 62 23.44 29.92 -17.85
CA ASN A 62 22.54 30.20 -16.73
C ASN A 62 23.09 31.24 -15.75
N ILE A 63 24.42 31.36 -15.63
CA ILE A 63 25.06 32.42 -14.84
C ILE A 63 25.06 33.76 -15.58
N ALA A 64 25.39 33.76 -16.88
CA ALA A 64 25.45 34.98 -17.69
C ALA A 64 24.09 35.71 -17.81
N LYS A 65 22.98 35.00 -17.62
CA LYS A 65 21.61 35.54 -17.69
C LYS A 65 21.08 36.09 -16.36
N ARG A 66 21.84 36.05 -15.26
CA ARG A 66 21.35 36.40 -13.92
C ARG A 66 21.83 37.78 -13.44
N ARG A 67 20.97 38.44 -12.65
CA ARG A 67 21.35 39.55 -11.76
C ARG A 67 21.81 38.99 -10.42
N ILE A 68 22.71 39.72 -9.76
CA ILE A 68 23.59 39.36 -8.63
C ILE A 68 22.89 38.70 -7.40
N TYR A 69 21.56 38.75 -7.29
CA TYR A 69 20.80 38.36 -6.09
C TYR A 69 19.92 37.10 -6.23
N THR A 70 20.11 36.27 -7.26
CA THR A 70 19.30 35.05 -7.45
C THR A 70 20.13 33.77 -7.26
N GLU A 71 19.79 32.98 -6.25
CA GLU A 71 20.49 31.74 -5.85
C GLU A 71 20.42 30.65 -6.94
N PHE A 72 21.56 30.08 -7.31
CA PHE A 72 21.67 29.12 -8.40
C PHE A 72 21.21 27.73 -7.94
N LYS A 73 20.14 27.21 -8.56
CA LYS A 73 19.65 25.85 -8.29
C LYS A 73 20.39 24.83 -9.13
N LEU A 74 21.23 24.02 -8.48
CA LEU A 74 21.99 22.93 -9.13
C LEU A 74 21.09 21.91 -9.87
N GLU A 75 19.85 21.74 -9.42
CA GLU A 75 18.86 20.81 -10.00
C GLU A 75 18.49 21.12 -11.46
N SER A 76 18.75 22.35 -11.91
CA SER A 76 18.47 22.78 -13.29
C SER A 76 19.55 22.38 -14.31
N LEU A 77 20.67 21.83 -13.84
CA LEU A 77 21.72 21.31 -14.70
C LEU A 77 21.46 19.84 -15.07
N PRO A 78 21.91 19.41 -16.24
CA PRO A 78 21.95 17.98 -16.54
C PRO A 78 22.80 17.21 -15.50
N PRO A 79 22.51 15.92 -15.26
CA PRO A 79 23.23 15.08 -14.28
C PRO A 79 24.73 14.99 -14.61
N ASN A 80 25.61 14.62 -13.69
CA ASN A 80 27.02 14.43 -14.07
C ASN A 80 27.18 13.24 -15.06
N SER A 81 28.27 13.22 -15.84
CA SER A 81 28.55 12.15 -16.81
C SER A 81 28.47 10.77 -16.15
N ASP A 82 29.01 10.59 -14.95
CA ASP A 82 28.95 9.29 -14.25
C ASP A 82 27.52 8.84 -13.90
N ALA A 83 26.63 9.74 -13.48
CA ALA A 83 25.22 9.40 -13.25
C ALA A 83 24.47 9.12 -14.56
N ALA A 84 24.77 9.85 -15.63
CA ALA A 84 24.22 9.57 -16.95
C ALA A 84 24.65 8.18 -17.44
N ARG A 85 25.92 7.81 -17.26
CA ARG A 85 26.47 6.48 -17.59
C ARG A 85 25.77 5.37 -16.81
N GLN A 86 25.60 5.53 -15.50
CA GLN A 86 24.91 4.55 -14.66
C GLN A 86 23.43 4.42 -15.07
N HIS A 87 22.76 5.53 -15.38
CA HIS A 87 21.38 5.51 -15.85
C HIS A 87 21.26 4.74 -17.18
N THR A 88 22.12 5.02 -18.16
CA THR A 88 22.16 4.28 -19.44
C THR A 88 22.42 2.79 -19.21
N PHE A 89 23.36 2.45 -18.33
CA PHE A 89 23.70 1.06 -18.04
C PHE A 89 22.52 0.31 -17.38
N CYS A 90 21.85 0.93 -16.42
CA CYS A 90 20.64 0.37 -15.80
C CYS A 90 19.50 0.17 -16.80
N VAL A 91 19.26 1.14 -17.69
CA VAL A 91 18.23 1.04 -18.75
C VAL A 91 18.55 -0.08 -19.73
N TYR A 92 19.83 -0.24 -20.11
CA TYR A 92 20.27 -1.33 -20.98
C TYR A 92 20.02 -2.70 -20.34
N LEU A 93 20.40 -2.87 -19.07
CA LEU A 93 20.14 -4.12 -18.33
C LEU A 93 18.64 -4.41 -18.18
N GLN A 94 17.82 -3.38 -17.96
CA GLN A 94 16.35 -3.54 -17.90
C GLN A 94 15.76 -4.00 -19.24
N ALA A 95 16.30 -3.54 -20.36
CA ALA A 95 15.85 -3.95 -21.69
C ALA A 95 16.36 -5.34 -22.08
N ALA A 96 17.61 -5.68 -21.73
CA ALA A 96 18.23 -6.97 -22.03
C ALA A 96 17.60 -8.15 -21.25
N VAL A 97 17.01 -7.89 -20.07
CA VAL A 97 16.39 -8.92 -19.21
C VAL A 97 14.92 -9.21 -19.59
N ARG A 98 14.36 -8.63 -20.66
CA ARG A 98 13.05 -9.02 -21.19
C ARG A 98 13.10 -10.42 -21.84
N GLN A 99 13.04 -11.48 -21.02
CA GLN A 99 12.47 -12.76 -21.43
C GLN A 99 10.96 -12.62 -21.67
N PRO A 100 10.34 -13.44 -22.55
CA PRO A 100 8.95 -13.26 -22.96
C PRO A 100 8.02 -13.45 -21.77
N ALA A 101 7.17 -12.44 -21.54
CA ALA A 101 6.21 -12.38 -20.45
C ALA A 101 5.08 -13.42 -20.59
N PRO A 102 4.55 -13.96 -19.49
CA PRO A 102 3.12 -14.24 -19.39
C PRO A 102 2.39 -12.96 -18.91
N HIS A 103 1.47 -12.49 -19.74
CA HIS A 103 0.35 -11.58 -19.48
C HIS A 103 0.57 -10.36 -18.56
N VAL A 104 0.71 -9.21 -19.20
CA VAL A 104 0.85 -7.87 -18.61
C VAL A 104 -0.50 -7.33 -18.11
N VAL A 105 -0.57 -6.99 -16.83
CA VAL A 105 -1.54 -6.01 -16.29
C VAL A 105 -0.82 -4.65 -16.15
N PRO A 106 -1.45 -3.50 -16.47
CA PRO A 106 -0.72 -2.24 -16.64
C PRO A 106 -0.26 -1.63 -15.31
N ALA A 107 1.02 -1.27 -15.26
CA ALA A 107 1.70 -0.62 -14.16
C ALA A 107 1.41 0.89 -14.09
N SER A 108 0.28 1.29 -13.51
CA SER A 108 0.01 2.72 -13.25
C SER A 108 -0.32 3.07 -11.79
N ARG A 109 -0.22 2.13 -10.84
CA ARG A 109 -0.45 2.40 -9.41
C ARG A 109 0.40 1.54 -8.47
N HIS A 110 1.73 1.68 -8.52
CA HIS A 110 2.56 1.11 -7.47
C HIS A 110 3.40 2.19 -6.76
N PRO A 111 3.37 2.23 -5.41
CA PRO A 111 4.28 3.06 -4.64
C PRO A 111 5.72 2.63 -4.91
N VAL A 112 6.66 3.56 -4.73
CA VAL A 112 8.11 3.39 -4.94
C VAL A 112 8.70 2.11 -4.31
N GLY A 113 8.04 1.53 -3.28
CA GLY A 113 8.42 0.26 -2.66
C GLY A 113 8.34 -0.97 -3.58
N THR A 114 7.48 -0.99 -4.60
CA THR A 114 7.30 -2.17 -5.47
C THR A 114 8.46 -2.35 -6.47
N TRP A 115 9.13 -1.26 -6.85
CA TRP A 115 10.27 -1.29 -7.77
C TRP A 115 11.56 -1.82 -7.14
N LEU A 116 11.77 -1.59 -5.84
CA LEU A 116 12.90 -2.16 -5.09
C LEU A 116 12.72 -3.67 -4.85
N MET A 117 11.48 -4.17 -4.96
CA MET A 117 11.08 -5.51 -4.49
C MET A 117 10.96 -6.55 -5.60
N PHE A 118 10.44 -6.20 -6.78
CA PHE A 118 10.33 -7.14 -7.91
C PHE A 118 11.63 -7.28 -8.72
N GLY A 119 12.63 -6.42 -8.48
CA GLY A 119 13.90 -6.41 -9.21
C GLY A 119 15.03 -7.26 -8.60
N LEU A 120 14.88 -7.77 -7.38
CA LEU A 120 15.92 -8.59 -6.75
C LEU A 120 15.74 -10.05 -7.18
N GLY A 121 16.13 -10.35 -8.43
CA GLY A 121 16.42 -11.73 -8.83
C GLY A 121 17.57 -12.32 -8.01
N GLN A 122 18.00 -13.54 -8.32
CA GLN A 122 19.14 -14.20 -7.62
C GLN A 122 20.41 -13.34 -7.56
N VAL A 123 20.63 -12.49 -8.57
CA VAL A 123 21.75 -11.55 -8.62
C VAL A 123 21.68 -10.53 -7.46
N GLY A 124 20.49 -9.98 -7.20
CA GLY A 124 20.28 -9.01 -6.12
C GLY A 124 20.56 -9.60 -4.74
N LEU A 125 20.14 -10.85 -4.50
CA LEU A 125 20.43 -11.55 -3.25
C LEU A 125 21.93 -11.82 -3.07
N LYS A 126 22.64 -12.22 -4.14
CA LYS A 126 24.11 -12.40 -4.10
C LYS A 126 24.87 -11.11 -3.81
N GLU A 127 24.43 -9.99 -4.37
CA GLU A 127 25.02 -8.68 -4.07
C GLU A 127 24.79 -8.27 -2.61
N LEU A 128 23.60 -8.53 -2.07
CA LEU A 128 23.30 -8.29 -0.65
C LEU A 128 24.13 -9.17 0.27
N GLU A 129 24.31 -10.45 -0.06
CA GLU A 129 25.20 -11.37 0.68
C GLU A 129 26.66 -10.93 0.61
N THR A 130 27.10 -10.39 -0.54
CA THR A 130 28.45 -9.83 -0.68
C THR A 130 28.60 -8.56 0.16
N GLY A 131 27.57 -7.71 0.18
CA GLY A 131 27.51 -6.52 1.03
C GLY A 131 27.49 -6.86 2.53
N TYR A 132 26.85 -7.96 2.91
CA TYR A 132 26.87 -8.48 4.29
C TYR A 132 28.28 -8.86 4.76
N LYS A 133 29.11 -9.42 3.86
CA LYS A 133 30.50 -9.81 4.16
C LYS A 133 31.45 -8.61 4.34
N LEU A 134 31.04 -7.40 3.98
CA LEU A 134 31.85 -6.19 4.15
C LEU A 134 31.84 -5.74 5.62
N ASN A 135 32.83 -6.18 6.40
CA ASN A 135 32.91 -5.85 7.82
C ASN A 135 32.99 -4.33 8.08
N ARG A 136 32.26 -3.86 9.11
CA ARG A 136 32.32 -2.51 9.70
C ARG A 136 31.97 -1.34 8.77
N SER A 137 30.97 -1.52 7.90
CA SER A 137 30.40 -0.43 7.09
C SER A 137 28.91 -0.25 7.37
N ILE A 138 28.42 0.99 7.25
CA ILE A 138 26.96 1.27 7.30
C ILE A 138 26.23 0.50 6.19
N ARG A 139 26.89 0.27 5.04
CA ARG A 139 26.34 -0.54 3.96
C ARG A 139 26.03 -1.97 4.41
N GLN A 140 26.89 -2.53 5.25
CA GLN A 140 26.69 -3.88 5.77
C GLN A 140 25.44 -3.95 6.66
N ILE A 141 25.21 -2.96 7.52
CA ILE A 141 24.00 -2.90 8.36
C ILE A 141 22.75 -2.83 7.50
N LEU A 142 22.76 -2.01 6.44
CA LEU A 142 21.64 -1.91 5.51
C LEU A 142 21.40 -3.23 4.76
N CYS A 143 22.46 -3.87 4.25
CA CYS A 143 22.36 -5.18 3.60
C CYS A 143 21.79 -6.23 4.56
N VAL A 144 22.23 -6.25 5.81
CA VAL A 144 21.69 -7.16 6.84
C VAL A 144 20.21 -6.91 7.08
N MET A 145 19.81 -5.65 7.29
CA MET A 145 18.40 -5.31 7.49
C MET A 145 17.54 -5.71 6.30
N THR A 146 18.04 -5.53 5.07
CA THR A 146 17.33 -5.94 3.85
C THR A 146 17.23 -7.46 3.75
N LEU A 147 18.31 -8.21 4.03
CA LEU A 147 18.31 -9.68 4.04
C LEU A 147 17.33 -10.25 5.09
N LEU A 148 17.36 -9.70 6.32
CA LEU A 148 16.43 -10.09 7.38
C LEU A 148 14.98 -9.77 7.00
N SER A 149 14.72 -8.58 6.47
CA SER A 149 13.38 -8.20 5.98
C SER A 149 12.90 -9.16 4.88
N TYR A 150 13.78 -9.48 3.93
CA TYR A 150 13.46 -10.37 2.83
C TYR A 150 13.03 -11.75 3.34
N HIS A 151 13.88 -12.40 4.14
CA HIS A 151 13.61 -13.75 4.62
C HIS A 151 12.50 -13.81 5.67
N LEU A 152 12.35 -12.83 6.58
CA LEU A 152 11.38 -12.90 7.69
C LEU A 152 10.01 -12.30 7.37
N ILE A 153 9.91 -11.43 6.36
CA ILE A 153 8.68 -10.68 6.07
C ILE A 153 8.27 -10.90 4.60
N VAL A 154 9.14 -10.52 3.66
CA VAL A 154 8.78 -10.45 2.24
C VAL A 154 8.41 -11.81 1.66
N VAL A 155 9.26 -12.80 1.88
CA VAL A 155 9.09 -14.16 1.33
C VAL A 155 7.77 -14.76 1.80
N HIS A 156 7.39 -14.53 3.06
CA HIS A 156 6.14 -15.06 3.63
C HIS A 156 4.89 -14.29 3.19
N ILE A 157 4.99 -13.00 2.85
CA ILE A 157 3.85 -12.19 2.41
C ILE A 157 3.58 -12.35 0.91
N LEU A 158 4.63 -12.42 0.09
CA LEU A 158 4.51 -12.33 -1.37
C LEU A 158 4.81 -13.65 -2.10
N SER A 159 5.35 -14.67 -1.43
CA SER A 159 5.70 -15.95 -2.05
C SER A 159 5.18 -17.14 -1.25
N HIS A 160 5.11 -18.30 -1.91
CA HIS A 160 4.83 -19.59 -1.26
C HIS A 160 6.09 -20.29 -0.74
N MET A 161 7.25 -19.61 -0.82
CA MET A 161 8.52 -20.16 -0.36
C MET A 161 8.72 -19.86 1.13
N GLU A 162 9.56 -20.64 1.79
CA GLU A 162 10.00 -20.39 3.15
C GLU A 162 11.31 -19.58 3.15
N GLY A 163 11.43 -18.63 4.09
CA GLY A 163 12.67 -17.91 4.32
C GLY A 163 13.72 -18.78 5.02
N ASN A 164 15.01 -18.49 4.83
CA ASN A 164 16.07 -19.19 5.55
C ASN A 164 16.18 -18.69 7.00
N LEU A 165 15.47 -19.35 7.92
CA LEU A 165 15.41 -18.96 9.33
C LEU A 165 16.73 -19.21 10.07
N GLU A 166 17.49 -20.25 9.71
CA GLU A 166 18.80 -20.55 10.31
C GLU A 166 19.81 -19.44 10.02
N PHE A 167 19.86 -19.00 8.76
CA PHE A 167 20.70 -17.87 8.35
C PHE A 167 20.33 -16.58 9.07
N CYS A 168 19.03 -16.32 9.24
CA CYS A 168 18.56 -15.15 10.00
C CYS A 168 18.98 -15.22 11.48
N ASP A 169 18.92 -16.39 12.10
CA ASP A 169 19.34 -16.57 13.49
C ASP A 169 20.85 -16.35 13.66
N GLU A 170 21.68 -16.84 12.74
CA GLU A 170 23.13 -16.63 12.75
C GLU A 170 23.47 -15.13 12.63
N ILE A 171 22.86 -14.44 11.66
CA ILE A 171 23.01 -12.99 11.49
C ILE A 171 22.62 -12.27 12.78
N LEU A 172 21.44 -12.56 13.34
CA LEU A 172 20.93 -11.86 14.51
C LEU A 172 21.78 -12.12 15.76
N ARG A 173 22.30 -13.35 15.95
CA ARG A 173 23.25 -13.64 17.04
C ARG A 173 24.50 -12.76 16.94
N SER A 174 25.07 -12.64 15.74
CA SER A 174 26.24 -11.79 15.49
C SER A 174 25.93 -10.30 15.69
N GLN A 175 24.81 -9.81 15.14
CA GLN A 175 24.45 -8.39 15.24
C GLN A 175 24.05 -7.98 16.66
N LEU A 176 23.34 -8.82 17.42
CA LEU A 176 22.95 -8.51 18.79
C LEU A 176 24.13 -8.52 19.77
N GLN A 177 25.22 -9.23 19.47
CA GLN A 177 26.46 -9.11 20.25
C GLN A 177 27.12 -7.74 20.07
N MET A 178 27.05 -7.17 18.86
CA MET A 178 27.62 -5.86 18.56
C MET A 178 26.67 -4.70 18.94
N TYR A 179 25.37 -4.90 18.76
CA TYR A 179 24.31 -3.90 18.95
C TYR A 179 23.18 -4.47 19.82
N PRO A 180 23.41 -4.63 21.14
CA PRO A 180 22.48 -5.32 22.03
C PRO A 180 21.12 -4.62 22.15
N ASP A 181 21.08 -3.29 22.03
CA ASP A 181 19.85 -2.49 22.09
C ASP A 181 19.49 -1.88 20.72
N GLY A 182 19.96 -2.50 19.64
CA GLY A 182 19.61 -2.10 18.29
C GLY A 182 18.14 -2.38 17.98
N VAL A 183 17.34 -1.32 17.94
CA VAL A 183 15.89 -1.30 17.68
C VAL A 183 15.45 -2.30 16.59
N TRP A 184 16.07 -2.24 15.41
CA TRP A 184 15.74 -3.13 14.30
C TRP A 184 16.17 -4.58 14.53
N PHE A 185 17.31 -4.83 15.19
CA PHE A 185 17.76 -6.19 15.48
C PHE A 185 16.88 -6.85 16.55
N LEU A 186 16.43 -6.09 17.55
CA LEU A 186 15.44 -6.54 18.53
C LEU A 186 14.10 -6.90 17.85
N PHE A 187 13.63 -6.04 16.94
CA PHE A 187 12.41 -6.30 16.16
C PHE A 187 12.52 -7.54 15.28
N PHE A 188 13.61 -7.68 14.51
CA PHE A 188 13.81 -8.86 13.66
C PHE A 188 14.01 -10.12 14.48
N LYS A 189 14.59 -10.04 15.70
CA LYS A 189 14.64 -11.18 16.61
C LYS A 189 13.25 -11.60 17.09
N GLY A 190 12.39 -10.65 17.45
CA GLY A 190 10.97 -10.94 17.74
C GLY A 190 10.29 -11.63 16.56
N ARG A 191 10.50 -11.11 15.35
CA ARG A 191 9.94 -11.71 14.13
C ARG A 191 10.47 -13.12 13.86
N LEU A 192 11.76 -13.37 14.07
CA LEU A 192 12.34 -14.69 13.93
C LEU A 192 11.73 -15.70 14.92
N GLU A 193 11.58 -15.32 16.20
CA GLU A 193 10.95 -16.18 17.20
C GLU A 193 9.47 -16.44 16.87
N PHE A 194 8.76 -15.42 16.36
CA PHE A 194 7.40 -15.61 15.84
C PHE A 194 7.34 -16.65 14.72
N MET A 195 8.25 -16.55 13.75
CA MET A 195 8.32 -17.51 12.62
C MET A 195 8.72 -18.92 13.07
N LYS A 196 9.48 -19.06 14.16
CA LYS A 196 9.81 -20.36 14.78
C LYS A 196 8.65 -20.95 15.60
N GLY A 197 7.61 -20.17 15.88
CA GLY A 197 6.49 -20.57 16.74
C GLY A 197 6.70 -20.29 18.23
N ASN A 198 7.79 -19.62 18.62
CA ASN A 198 8.06 -19.24 20.01
C ASN A 198 7.34 -17.91 20.34
N ILE A 199 6.03 -18.01 20.57
CA ILE A 199 5.14 -16.84 20.68
C ILE A 199 5.46 -15.97 21.91
N GLU A 200 5.71 -16.55 23.08
CA GLU A 200 6.04 -15.77 24.29
C GLU A 200 7.35 -14.99 24.13
N ASP A 201 8.38 -15.62 23.58
CA ASP A 201 9.68 -14.98 23.36
C ASP A 201 9.57 -13.86 22.34
N SER A 202 8.80 -14.06 21.27
CA SER A 202 8.49 -13.03 20.29
C SER A 202 7.91 -11.76 20.94
N ILE A 203 6.92 -11.92 21.83
CA ILE A 203 6.32 -10.80 22.58
C ILE A 203 7.40 -10.07 23.41
N ASN A 204 8.22 -10.81 24.15
CA ASN A 204 9.28 -10.22 24.98
C ASN A 204 10.26 -9.39 24.14
N TRP A 205 10.68 -9.90 22.98
CA TRP A 205 11.57 -9.18 22.08
C TRP A 205 10.93 -7.95 21.45
N TYR A 206 9.68 -8.02 21.02
CA TYR A 206 8.96 -6.85 20.52
C TYR A 206 8.76 -5.79 21.60
N VAL A 207 8.45 -6.19 22.84
CA VAL A 207 8.33 -5.27 23.97
C VAL A 207 9.67 -4.59 24.28
N ARG A 208 10.76 -5.35 24.28
CA ARG A 208 12.11 -4.80 24.45
C ARG A 208 12.48 -3.84 23.30
N SER A 209 12.10 -4.18 22.07
CA SER A 209 12.36 -3.39 20.88
C SER A 209 11.72 -2.00 20.95
N TRP A 210 10.41 -1.89 21.22
CA TRP A 210 9.78 -0.57 21.26
C TRP A 210 10.22 0.27 22.47
N LYS A 211 10.53 -0.38 23.61
CA LYS A 211 11.05 0.30 24.82
C LYS A 211 12.51 0.76 24.70
N SER A 212 13.26 0.29 23.70
CA SER A 212 14.68 0.64 23.55
C SER A 212 14.91 2.09 23.11
N GLN A 213 13.88 2.77 22.60
CA GLN A 213 13.98 4.14 22.10
C GLN A 213 12.63 4.85 22.20
N ASP A 214 12.63 6.17 22.42
CA ASP A 214 11.43 7.02 22.40
C ASP A 214 11.50 8.15 21.35
N MET A 215 12.56 8.19 20.54
CA MET A 215 12.81 9.26 19.58
C MET A 215 11.93 9.16 18.33
N TRP A 216 11.53 7.94 17.95
CA TRP A 216 10.81 7.65 16.71
C TRP A 216 9.50 6.89 16.98
N PRO A 217 8.39 7.60 17.22
CA PRO A 217 7.09 6.99 17.53
C PRO A 217 6.52 6.10 16.41
N GLN A 218 6.85 6.41 15.16
CA GLN A 218 6.39 5.62 14.01
C GLN A 218 6.90 4.18 14.05
N PHE A 219 8.07 3.96 14.64
CA PHE A 219 8.60 2.61 14.85
C PHE A 219 7.82 1.85 15.93
N HIS A 220 7.35 2.54 16.98
CA HIS A 220 6.49 1.92 17.99
C HIS A 220 5.23 1.34 17.36
N HIS A 221 4.64 2.04 16.40
CA HIS A 221 3.47 1.52 15.67
C HIS A 221 3.77 0.20 14.93
N LEU A 222 4.97 0.02 14.39
CA LEU A 222 5.36 -1.25 13.77
C LEU A 222 5.41 -2.38 14.80
N CYS A 223 5.98 -2.11 15.99
CA CYS A 223 5.99 -3.08 17.09
C CYS A 223 4.58 -3.36 17.62
N PHE A 224 3.73 -2.34 17.76
CA PHE A 224 2.34 -2.50 18.21
C PHE A 224 1.52 -3.32 17.21
N TRP A 225 1.77 -3.16 15.91
CA TRP A 225 1.16 -4.00 14.88
C TRP A 225 1.54 -5.48 15.04
N GLU A 226 2.83 -5.78 15.20
CA GLU A 226 3.28 -7.16 15.40
C GLU A 226 2.80 -7.74 16.75
N LEU A 227 2.81 -6.94 17.83
CA LEU A 227 2.31 -7.34 19.14
C LEU A 227 0.80 -7.63 19.11
N MET A 228 0.02 -6.82 18.39
CA MET A 228 -1.41 -7.05 18.19
C MET A 228 -1.66 -8.43 17.57
N TRP A 229 -0.96 -8.77 16.48
CA TRP A 229 -1.11 -10.08 15.83
C TRP A 229 -0.56 -11.22 16.67
N THR A 230 0.58 -11.04 17.34
CA THR A 230 1.20 -12.07 18.17
C THR A 230 0.28 -12.45 19.34
N ASN A 231 -0.34 -11.45 20.00
CA ASN A 231 -1.35 -11.70 21.04
C ASN A 231 -2.64 -12.32 20.47
N SER A 232 -3.01 -11.96 19.23
CA SER A 232 -4.17 -12.57 18.55
C SER A 232 -3.97 -14.07 18.30
N VAL A 233 -2.77 -14.48 17.89
CA VAL A 233 -2.43 -15.90 17.69
C VAL A 233 -2.45 -16.67 19.03
N LYS A 234 -2.09 -16.00 20.13
CA LYS A 234 -2.19 -16.55 21.50
C LYS A 234 -3.63 -16.56 22.05
N CYS A 235 -4.61 -16.02 21.31
CA CYS A 235 -5.99 -15.80 21.76
C CYS A 235 -6.11 -14.83 22.96
N GLU A 236 -5.12 -13.98 23.19
CA GLU A 236 -5.15 -12.91 24.21
C GLU A 236 -5.84 -11.66 23.63
N TRP A 237 -7.15 -11.77 23.39
CA TRP A 237 -7.92 -10.75 22.66
C TRP A 237 -7.93 -9.38 23.34
N ARG A 238 -7.82 -9.34 24.68
CA ARG A 238 -7.80 -8.08 25.46
C ARG A 238 -6.52 -7.28 25.20
N GLU A 239 -5.38 -7.95 25.24
CA GLU A 239 -4.09 -7.34 24.91
C GLU A 239 -4.05 -6.93 23.43
N ALA A 240 -4.49 -7.80 22.52
CA ALA A 240 -4.57 -7.47 21.09
C ALA A 240 -5.43 -6.22 20.82
N SER A 241 -6.61 -6.11 21.47
CA SER A 241 -7.49 -4.94 21.35
C SER A 241 -6.86 -3.66 21.91
N THR A 242 -6.04 -3.77 22.96
CA THR A 242 -5.31 -2.63 23.53
C THR A 242 -4.31 -2.06 22.52
N TYR A 243 -3.53 -2.90 21.85
CA TYR A 243 -2.61 -2.45 20.80
C TYR A 243 -3.35 -1.90 19.58
N ALA A 244 -4.47 -2.52 19.17
CA ALA A 244 -5.32 -1.99 18.09
C ALA A 244 -5.89 -0.60 18.42
N SER A 245 -6.26 -0.36 19.68
CA SER A 245 -6.74 0.95 20.15
C SER A 245 -5.63 2.01 20.10
N ARG A 246 -4.42 1.69 20.58
CA ARG A 246 -3.26 2.59 20.46
C ARG A 246 -2.95 2.94 19.02
N LEU A 247 -2.94 1.95 18.12
CA LEU A 247 -2.74 2.18 16.69
C LEU A 247 -3.83 3.07 16.10
N LEU A 248 -5.09 2.92 16.51
CA LEU A 248 -6.19 3.75 16.04
C LEU A 248 -6.04 5.22 16.48
N GLU A 249 -5.55 5.46 17.69
CA GLU A 249 -5.37 6.79 18.28
C GLU A 249 -4.10 7.49 17.75
N GLU A 250 -2.99 6.79 17.70
CA GLU A 250 -1.66 7.36 17.43
C GLU A 250 -1.28 7.33 15.94
N SER A 251 -1.71 6.31 15.18
CA SER A 251 -1.29 6.10 13.79
C SER A 251 -2.24 6.74 12.77
N ARG A 252 -1.65 7.27 11.68
CA ARG A 252 -2.38 7.84 10.53
C ARG A 252 -2.51 6.88 9.35
N TRP A 253 -2.00 5.65 9.46
CA TRP A 253 -1.90 4.72 8.33
C TRP A 253 -3.28 4.28 7.78
N SER A 254 -4.03 3.48 8.55
CA SER A 254 -5.38 3.08 8.16
C SER A 254 -6.27 2.91 9.39
N ARG A 255 -6.95 4.00 9.77
CA ARG A 255 -7.90 4.00 10.88
C ARG A 255 -8.99 2.96 10.70
N THR A 256 -9.46 2.74 9.46
CA THR A 256 -10.47 1.74 9.16
C THR A 256 -10.01 0.32 9.52
N ILE A 257 -8.77 -0.03 9.19
CA ILE A 257 -8.22 -1.36 9.49
C ILE A 257 -8.07 -1.54 11.00
N TYR A 258 -7.56 -0.54 11.71
CA TYR A 258 -7.40 -0.62 13.17
C TYR A 258 -8.76 -0.68 13.88
N SER A 259 -9.75 0.12 13.45
CA SER A 259 -11.11 0.04 13.96
C SER A 259 -11.75 -1.32 13.75
N TYR A 260 -11.59 -1.90 12.55
CA TYR A 260 -12.12 -3.22 12.23
C TYR A 260 -11.46 -4.31 13.08
N GLN A 261 -10.13 -4.31 13.19
CA GLN A 261 -9.39 -5.27 14.00
C GLN A 261 -9.75 -5.18 15.47
N ARG A 262 -9.83 -3.95 16.01
CA ARG A 262 -10.28 -3.72 17.38
C ARG A 262 -11.68 -4.29 17.61
N ALA A 263 -12.63 -4.02 16.72
CA ALA A 263 -13.99 -4.58 16.81
C ALA A 263 -13.98 -6.12 16.73
N ALA A 264 -13.16 -6.70 15.84
CA ALA A 264 -13.01 -8.14 15.72
C ALA A 264 -12.46 -8.77 17.01
N PHE A 265 -11.42 -8.21 17.62
CA PHE A 265 -10.87 -8.71 18.89
C PHE A 265 -11.87 -8.55 20.04
N LEU A 266 -12.61 -7.44 20.11
CA LEU A 266 -13.65 -7.25 21.12
C LEU A 266 -14.78 -8.27 20.98
N SER A 267 -15.14 -8.66 19.76
CA SER A 267 -16.14 -9.71 19.51
C SER A 267 -15.67 -11.12 19.88
N MET A 268 -14.36 -11.33 20.04
CA MET A 268 -13.76 -12.61 20.44
C MET A 268 -13.52 -12.72 21.95
N LEU A 269 -13.66 -11.62 22.70
CA LEU A 269 -13.64 -11.67 24.17
C LEU A 269 -14.81 -12.50 24.70
N GLU A 270 -14.68 -13.06 25.90
CA GLU A 270 -15.77 -13.76 26.60
C GLU A 270 -17.07 -12.99 26.45
N LYS A 271 -18.19 -13.73 26.27
CA LYS A 271 -19.52 -13.16 26.03
C LYS A 271 -19.87 -12.17 27.12
N THR A 272 -19.55 -10.91 26.85
CA THR A 272 -20.04 -9.79 27.62
C THR A 272 -21.52 -9.64 27.33
N GLU A 273 -22.22 -8.88 28.16
CA GLU A 273 -23.63 -8.57 27.92
C GLU A 273 -23.90 -7.88 26.56
N TYR A 274 -22.84 -7.41 25.89
CA TYR A 274 -22.82 -6.72 24.60
C TYR A 274 -22.30 -7.58 23.44
N ASP A 275 -22.18 -8.91 23.62
CA ASP A 275 -21.73 -9.83 22.55
C ASP A 275 -22.60 -9.71 21.29
N ALA A 276 -23.91 -9.52 21.47
CA ALA A 276 -24.85 -9.33 20.36
C ALA A 276 -24.59 -8.02 19.61
N ASP A 277 -24.32 -6.92 20.32
CA ASP A 277 -23.99 -5.61 19.75
C ASP A 277 -22.66 -5.68 18.96
N ASN A 278 -21.61 -6.22 19.58
CA ASN A 278 -20.29 -6.40 18.94
C ASN A 278 -20.40 -7.27 17.67
N ARG A 279 -21.11 -8.40 17.76
CA ARG A 279 -21.33 -9.29 16.63
C ARG A 279 -22.17 -8.62 15.54
N GLY A 280 -23.19 -7.86 15.91
CA GLY A 280 -24.02 -7.08 14.99
C GLY A 280 -23.19 -6.06 14.21
N LEU A 281 -22.30 -5.33 14.89
CA LEU A 281 -21.40 -4.36 14.28
C LEU A 281 -20.44 -5.01 13.27
N VAL A 282 -19.79 -6.12 13.65
CA VAL A 282 -18.86 -6.84 12.76
C VAL A 282 -19.59 -7.36 11.52
N LEU A 283 -20.79 -7.93 11.68
CA LEU A 283 -21.59 -8.43 10.56
C LEU A 283 -22.09 -7.31 9.64
N LEU A 284 -22.47 -6.15 10.20
CA LEU A 284 -22.84 -4.97 9.41
C LEU A 284 -21.66 -4.49 8.55
N LEU A 285 -20.49 -4.31 9.15
CA LEU A 285 -19.26 -3.88 8.43
C LEU A 285 -18.85 -4.88 7.36
N LYS A 286 -18.94 -6.18 7.66
CA LYS A 286 -18.68 -7.26 6.72
C LYS A 286 -19.69 -7.24 5.57
N GLY A 287 -20.97 -7.09 5.86
CA GLY A 287 -22.04 -7.02 4.86
C GLY A 287 -21.87 -5.85 3.89
N VAL A 288 -21.57 -4.65 4.40
CA VAL A 288 -21.31 -3.47 3.57
C VAL A 288 -20.08 -3.66 2.68
N SER A 289 -19.01 -4.24 3.24
CA SER A 289 -17.79 -4.51 2.48
C SER A 289 -18.03 -5.54 1.36
N LEU A 290 -18.80 -6.60 1.65
CA LEU A 290 -19.18 -7.62 0.66
C LEU A 290 -20.06 -7.05 -0.47
N ARG A 291 -20.97 -6.11 -0.14
CA ARG A 291 -21.76 -5.38 -1.16
C ARG A 291 -20.85 -4.59 -2.09
N HIS A 292 -19.90 -3.83 -1.55
CA HIS A 292 -18.93 -3.09 -2.37
C HIS A 292 -17.98 -3.98 -3.18
N MET A 293 -17.79 -5.23 -2.77
CA MET A 293 -17.07 -6.26 -3.55
C MET A 293 -17.98 -7.02 -4.53
N HIS A 294 -19.21 -6.54 -4.78
CA HIS A 294 -20.19 -7.16 -5.68
C HIS A 294 -20.53 -8.63 -5.32
N SER A 295 -20.54 -8.96 -4.03
CA SER A 295 -20.94 -10.27 -3.50
C SER A 295 -22.27 -10.19 -2.73
N PRO A 296 -23.41 -9.94 -3.41
CA PRO A 296 -24.68 -9.55 -2.78
C PRO A 296 -25.32 -10.63 -1.92
N LEU A 297 -25.18 -11.91 -2.27
CA LEU A 297 -25.78 -13.03 -1.51
C LEU A 297 -25.15 -13.18 -0.12
N GLN A 298 -23.82 -13.11 -0.03
CA GLN A 298 -23.10 -13.19 1.24
C GLN A 298 -23.35 -11.93 2.10
N ALA A 299 -23.47 -10.77 1.46
CA ALA A 299 -23.84 -9.52 2.13
C ALA A 299 -25.25 -9.61 2.73
N GLU A 300 -26.22 -10.12 1.98
CA GLU A 300 -27.60 -10.31 2.43
C GLU A 300 -27.69 -11.23 3.65
N GLU A 301 -26.95 -12.35 3.67
CA GLU A 301 -26.91 -13.25 4.82
C GLU A 301 -26.36 -12.56 6.07
N CYS A 302 -25.27 -11.79 5.93
CA CYS A 302 -24.70 -11.02 7.03
C CYS A 302 -25.71 -10.01 7.60
N LEU A 303 -26.39 -9.25 6.72
CA LEU A 303 -27.34 -8.21 7.12
C LEU A 303 -28.62 -8.78 7.74
N LYS A 304 -29.16 -9.88 7.21
CA LYS A 304 -30.30 -10.59 7.83
C LYS A 304 -29.97 -11.12 9.22
N THR A 305 -28.74 -11.58 9.41
CA THR A 305 -28.27 -12.02 10.72
C THR A 305 -28.27 -10.85 11.71
N VAL A 306 -27.83 -9.65 11.31
CA VAL A 306 -27.92 -8.44 12.15
C VAL A 306 -29.36 -8.14 12.55
N ILE A 307 -30.31 -8.19 11.60
CA ILE A 307 -31.73 -7.96 11.89
C ILE A 307 -32.26 -8.98 12.89
N SER A 308 -31.88 -10.26 12.78
CA SER A 308 -32.30 -11.29 13.73
C SER A 308 -31.75 -11.09 15.15
N LEU A 309 -30.69 -10.30 15.32
CA LEU A 309 -30.08 -10.00 16.61
C LEU A 309 -30.79 -8.85 17.35
N GLU A 310 -31.78 -8.19 16.74
CA GLU A 310 -32.50 -7.03 17.30
C GLU A 310 -32.89 -7.20 18.78
N LYS A 311 -33.54 -8.32 19.12
CA LYS A 311 -34.01 -8.58 20.49
C LYS A 311 -32.90 -8.78 21.53
N LYS A 312 -31.66 -8.95 21.08
CA LYS A 312 -30.49 -9.21 21.93
C LYS A 312 -29.57 -7.99 22.05
N LEU A 313 -29.81 -6.93 21.27
CA LEU A 313 -29.04 -5.69 21.34
C LEU A 313 -29.36 -4.93 22.63
N LYS A 314 -28.34 -4.31 23.21
CA LYS A 314 -28.49 -3.51 24.44
C LYS A 314 -28.30 -2.02 24.21
N GLU A 315 -27.25 -1.64 23.48
CA GLU A 315 -26.86 -0.23 23.30
C GLU A 315 -26.91 0.20 21.83
N ASP A 316 -26.47 -0.67 20.92
CA ASP A 316 -26.25 -0.32 19.51
C ASP A 316 -27.52 -0.48 18.67
N ASN A 317 -28.60 0.18 19.11
CA ASN A 317 -29.91 0.16 18.45
C ASN A 317 -29.89 0.70 17.01
N TYR A 318 -28.82 1.41 16.62
CA TYR A 318 -28.62 1.91 15.25
C TYR A 318 -28.27 0.78 14.26
N LEU A 319 -27.82 -0.39 14.71
CA LEU A 319 -27.33 -1.45 13.82
C LEU A 319 -28.42 -2.00 12.90
N VAL A 320 -29.63 -2.19 13.42
CA VAL A 320 -30.75 -2.77 12.66
C VAL A 320 -31.26 -1.81 11.56
N PRO A 321 -31.53 -0.52 11.85
CA PRO A 321 -31.87 0.47 10.82
C PRO A 321 -30.83 0.54 9.70
N TYR A 322 -29.54 0.57 10.06
CA TYR A 322 -28.46 0.61 9.08
C TYR A 322 -28.40 -0.67 8.24
N ALA A 323 -28.61 -1.84 8.85
CA ALA A 323 -28.64 -3.10 8.13
C ALA A 323 -29.82 -3.18 7.14
N LEU A 324 -31.00 -2.69 7.52
CA LEU A 324 -32.17 -2.62 6.65
C LEU A 324 -31.94 -1.73 5.43
N VAL A 325 -31.34 -0.55 5.63
CA VAL A 325 -31.02 0.37 4.52
C VAL A 325 -30.01 -0.28 3.56
N GLU A 326 -28.94 -0.90 4.07
CA GLU A 326 -27.97 -1.61 3.22
C GLU A 326 -28.59 -2.80 2.48
N LEU A 327 -29.54 -3.50 3.09
CA LEU A 327 -30.29 -4.57 2.44
C LEU A 327 -31.20 -4.02 1.33
N ALA A 328 -31.80 -2.83 1.51
CA ALA A 328 -32.57 -2.17 0.47
C ALA A 328 -31.72 -1.79 -0.74
N PHE A 329 -30.46 -1.38 -0.54
CA PHE A 329 -29.50 -1.19 -1.65
C PHE A 329 -29.27 -2.50 -2.43
N ILE A 330 -29.06 -3.62 -1.74
CA ILE A 330 -28.87 -4.92 -2.39
C ILE A 330 -30.12 -5.29 -3.22
N TYR A 331 -31.33 -5.10 -2.69
CA TYR A 331 -32.55 -5.40 -3.44
C TYR A 331 -32.77 -4.47 -4.63
N LYS A 332 -32.37 -3.19 -4.53
CA LYS A 332 -32.36 -2.29 -5.69
C LYS A 332 -31.39 -2.79 -6.76
N GLU A 333 -30.16 -3.15 -6.39
CA GLU A 333 -29.15 -3.70 -7.31
C GLU A 333 -29.62 -5.00 -7.99
N GLN A 334 -30.46 -5.79 -7.32
CA GLN A 334 -31.11 -6.99 -7.88
C GLN A 334 -32.36 -6.68 -8.74
N GLY A 335 -32.78 -5.41 -8.86
CA GLY A 335 -33.96 -4.99 -9.62
C GLY A 335 -35.29 -5.12 -8.87
N ASN A 336 -35.29 -5.46 -7.58
CA ASN A 336 -36.50 -5.59 -6.77
C ASN A 336 -36.87 -4.28 -6.04
N VAL A 337 -37.27 -3.28 -6.83
CA VAL A 337 -37.56 -1.92 -6.35
C VAL A 337 -38.73 -1.88 -5.35
N SER A 338 -39.73 -2.74 -5.52
CA SER A 338 -40.88 -2.82 -4.61
C SER A 338 -40.48 -3.26 -3.21
N LYS A 339 -39.67 -4.33 -3.09
CA LYS A 339 -39.16 -4.79 -1.79
C LYS A 339 -38.20 -3.77 -1.15
N ALA A 340 -37.35 -3.14 -1.96
CA ALA A 340 -36.46 -2.09 -1.47
C ALA A 340 -37.26 -0.92 -0.85
N SER A 341 -38.32 -0.46 -1.51
CA SER A 341 -39.18 0.61 -1.00
C SER A 341 -39.87 0.23 0.33
N GLN A 342 -40.34 -1.02 0.44
CA GLN A 342 -40.99 -1.52 1.66
C GLN A 342 -40.02 -1.52 2.86
N ILE A 343 -38.80 -2.01 2.66
CA ILE A 343 -37.77 -2.10 3.71
C ILE A 343 -37.29 -0.73 4.16
N LEU A 344 -37.23 0.26 3.27
CA LEU A 344 -36.89 1.64 3.64
C LEU A 344 -37.95 2.28 4.53
N GLU A 345 -39.23 2.08 4.21
CA GLU A 345 -40.33 2.57 5.03
C GLU A 345 -40.34 1.89 6.40
N GLU A 346 -40.01 0.60 6.46
CA GLU A 346 -39.82 -0.15 7.70
C GLU A 346 -38.69 0.45 8.55
N ALA A 347 -37.52 0.69 7.95
CA ALA A 347 -36.36 1.28 8.62
C ALA A 347 -36.65 2.69 9.17
N LYS A 348 -37.51 3.47 8.49
CA LYS A 348 -37.86 4.84 8.87
C LYS A 348 -38.92 4.91 9.97
N LYS A 349 -39.91 4.01 9.97
CA LYS A 349 -41.06 4.08 10.90
C LYS A 349 -40.83 3.31 12.19
N ASN A 350 -40.14 2.17 12.12
CA ASN A 350 -40.06 1.26 13.26
C ASN A 350 -38.93 1.60 14.24
N TYR A 351 -38.00 2.49 13.85
CA TYR A 351 -36.82 2.80 14.65
C TYR A 351 -36.63 4.30 14.77
N THR A 352 -36.55 4.80 16.01
CA THR A 352 -36.32 6.22 16.34
C THR A 352 -35.48 6.35 17.61
N GLY A 353 -34.78 7.46 17.79
CA GLY A 353 -34.06 7.78 19.03
C GLY A 353 -32.69 7.11 19.19
N TYR A 354 -32.01 6.76 18.09
CA TYR A 354 -30.68 6.13 18.10
C TYR A 354 -29.58 7.09 17.61
N SER A 355 -28.33 6.79 17.97
CA SER A 355 -27.18 7.60 17.55
C SER A 355 -27.02 7.61 16.02
N LEU A 356 -26.69 8.78 15.47
CA LEU A 356 -26.54 9.02 14.02
C LEU A 356 -27.83 8.87 13.19
N GLU A 357 -29.01 8.85 13.81
CA GLU A 357 -30.30 8.77 13.13
C GLU A 357 -30.43 9.80 11.99
N SER A 358 -30.12 11.08 12.23
CA SER A 358 -30.20 12.12 11.20
C SER A 358 -29.40 11.78 9.94
N ARG A 359 -28.21 11.15 10.10
CA ARG A 359 -27.36 10.74 8.98
C ARG A 359 -28.00 9.61 8.17
N LEU A 360 -28.64 8.65 8.84
CA LEU A 360 -29.35 7.58 8.16
C LEU A 360 -30.59 8.10 7.42
N HIS A 361 -31.35 9.01 8.03
CA HIS A 361 -32.52 9.63 7.39
C HIS A 361 -32.13 10.40 6.12
N PHE A 362 -31.02 11.16 6.12
CA PHE A 362 -30.51 11.78 4.89
C PHE A 362 -30.20 10.75 3.80
N LYS A 363 -29.60 9.62 4.17
CA LYS A 363 -29.29 8.53 3.24
C LYS A 363 -30.57 7.90 2.68
N ILE A 364 -31.58 7.66 3.51
CA ILE A 364 -32.89 7.14 3.10
C ILE A 364 -33.56 8.11 2.13
N HIS A 365 -33.58 9.41 2.44
CA HIS A 365 -34.16 10.43 1.57
C HIS A 365 -33.49 10.50 0.20
N SER A 366 -32.14 10.50 0.16
CA SER A 366 -31.39 10.44 -1.10
C SER A 366 -31.76 9.19 -1.91
N PHE A 367 -31.87 8.04 -1.24
CA PHE A 367 -32.18 6.79 -1.90
C PHE A 367 -33.63 6.72 -2.41
N GLN A 368 -34.60 7.27 -1.67
CA GLN A 368 -35.98 7.41 -2.12
C GLN A 368 -36.09 8.29 -3.37
N ALA A 369 -35.36 9.40 -3.42
CA ALA A 369 -35.33 10.28 -4.60
C ALA A 369 -34.83 9.53 -5.84
N GLU A 370 -33.76 8.73 -5.73
CA GLU A 370 -33.27 7.90 -6.83
C GLU A 370 -34.31 6.85 -7.29
N LEU A 371 -35.01 6.21 -6.37
CA LEU A 371 -36.05 5.23 -6.70
C LEU A 371 -37.24 5.88 -7.42
N ASP A 372 -37.59 7.11 -7.06
CA ASP A 372 -38.68 7.85 -7.71
C ASP A 372 -38.28 8.34 -9.11
N GLU A 373 -37.01 8.70 -9.32
CA GLU A 373 -36.46 8.98 -10.65
C GLU A 373 -36.46 7.74 -11.56
N GLU A 374 -36.02 6.58 -11.05
CA GLU A 374 -36.06 5.32 -11.80
C GLU A 374 -37.49 4.89 -12.16
N LYS A 375 -38.46 5.08 -11.25
CA LYS A 375 -39.88 4.84 -11.56
C LYS A 375 -40.40 5.74 -12.68
N LYS A 376 -40.02 7.03 -12.68
CA LYS A 376 -40.41 7.99 -13.75
C LYS A 376 -39.79 7.65 -15.11
N LEU A 377 -38.56 7.13 -15.11
CA LEU A 377 -37.89 6.65 -16.32
C LEU A 377 -38.59 5.41 -16.90
N VAL A 378 -39.05 4.49 -16.03
CA VAL A 378 -39.77 3.27 -16.44
C VAL A 378 -41.23 3.57 -16.84
N SER A 379 -41.89 4.58 -16.26
CA SER A 379 -43.26 4.97 -16.59
C SER A 379 -43.38 5.83 -17.87
N GLY A 380 -42.27 6.22 -18.50
CA GLY A 380 -42.27 6.94 -19.78
C GLY A 380 -42.71 8.41 -19.70
N GLU A 381 -42.85 8.98 -18.50
CA GLU A 381 -43.35 10.36 -18.32
C GLU A 381 -42.29 11.44 -18.65
N ALA A 382 -41.04 11.06 -18.91
CA ALA A 382 -39.95 12.02 -19.17
C ALA A 382 -39.81 12.50 -20.63
N ILE A 383 -40.59 11.98 -21.60
CA ILE A 383 -40.47 12.40 -23.01
C ILE A 383 -41.54 13.45 -23.42
N SER A 384 -42.50 13.81 -22.55
CA SER A 384 -43.58 14.74 -22.93
C SER A 384 -43.34 16.22 -22.58
N SER A 385 -42.10 16.66 -22.33
CA SER A 385 -41.82 18.08 -22.08
C SER A 385 -40.45 18.55 -22.55
N ILE A 386 -40.21 18.45 -23.87
CA ILE A 386 -39.34 19.39 -24.61
C ILE A 386 -40.05 19.76 -25.92
#